data_AF-A0ABD0KWU8-F1
#
_entry.id   AF-A0ABD0KWU8-F1
#
_cell.length_a   1.000
_cell.length_b   1.000
_cell.length_c   1.000
_cell.angle_alpha   90.00
_cell.angle_beta   90.00
_cell.angle_gamma   90.00
#
_symmetry.space_group_name_H-M   'P 1'
#
loop_
_entity.id
_entity.type
_entity.pdbx_description
1 polymer ?
#
loop_
_entity_poly.entity_id
_entity_poly.type
_entity_poly.pdbx_seq_one_letter_code
_entity_poly.pdbx_strand_id
1 'polypeptide(L)'
;PRGKYVVNGSANGSATRSDSTFSEATDKGFKRRVREKLRVATAGHDIEELEKAIDRFERHHLEDCGDYTKAQERLQYLKLRKDLRDSIRRSHVGVLEKTIAEARNSQWAGQLQNQIEAAERKLAHLKELNEYKHDILNMEQTTISEIHSYKKPPPCVHDVMAATYMLLGHPEPKLTDWTDIETLMCRVGRDSLIHQVRDFDSNTVDEQTAQRVQDILRPHELHSVRQASNGAAAFHVWATQICEKVERDKTEEEERLRQEELEKQRQEQREQKSGRKKKG
;
A
#
# COMPACT_ATOMS: atom_id res chain seq x y z
N PRO A 1 -54.26 -63.55 -41.16
CA PRO A 1 -53.63 -63.05 -42.41
C PRO A 1 -52.10 -62.88 -42.21
N ARG A 2 -51.27 -63.93 -42.43
CA ARG A 2 -50.57 -64.27 -43.71
C ARG A 2 -49.98 -63.01 -44.39
N GLY A 3 -48.68 -62.89 -44.71
CA GLY A 3 -47.54 -63.82 -44.77
C GLY A 3 -46.20 -63.07 -44.60
N LYS A 4 -45.15 -63.72 -44.11
CA LYS A 4 -44.10 -64.48 -44.85
C LYS A 4 -43.32 -63.64 -45.87
N TYR A 5 -42.05 -63.38 -45.55
CA TYR A 5 -40.91 -63.65 -46.44
C TYR A 5 -39.71 -64.16 -45.61
N VAL A 6 -39.02 -65.13 -46.20
CA VAL A 6 -37.88 -65.93 -45.73
C VAL A 6 -36.74 -65.60 -46.72
N VAL A 7 -35.46 -65.42 -46.37
CA VAL A 7 -34.39 -66.45 -46.33
C VAL A 7 -33.02 -65.71 -46.34
N ASN A 8 -32.13 -66.17 -45.45
CA ASN A 8 -30.66 -66.37 -45.46
C ASN A 8 -29.66 -65.41 -46.15
N GLY A 9 -28.53 -65.24 -45.44
CA GLY A 9 -27.21 -65.01 -46.01
C GLY A 9 -26.10 -64.98 -44.94
N SER A 10 -25.48 -66.14 -44.68
CA SER A 10 -24.23 -66.27 -43.91
C SER A 10 -23.04 -65.64 -44.63
N ALA A 11 -22.08 -65.05 -43.89
CA ALA A 11 -20.65 -65.40 -43.94
C ALA A 11 -19.77 -64.41 -43.15
N ASN A 12 -19.04 -64.98 -42.19
CA ASN A 12 -17.62 -64.75 -41.87
C ASN A 12 -16.99 -63.35 -41.96
N GLY A 13 -16.35 -62.98 -40.85
CA GLY A 13 -14.88 -62.88 -40.88
C GLY A 13 -14.29 -61.48 -40.70
N SER A 14 -13.72 -61.27 -39.50
CA SER A 14 -12.42 -60.62 -39.27
C SER A 14 -12.19 -59.21 -39.81
N ALA A 15 -12.15 -58.23 -38.91
CA ALA A 15 -10.99 -57.32 -38.75
C ALA A 15 -11.17 -56.44 -37.50
N THR A 16 -10.68 -56.95 -36.37
CA THR A 16 -10.21 -56.10 -35.26
C THR A 16 -8.98 -55.31 -35.72
N ARG A 17 -8.85 -54.08 -35.20
CA ARG A 17 -7.68 -53.19 -35.15
C ARG A 17 -7.59 -52.10 -36.22
N SER A 18 -8.15 -50.91 -35.92
CA SER A 18 -7.55 -49.63 -36.34
C SER A 18 -8.19 -48.37 -35.73
N ASP A 19 -9.03 -48.44 -34.69
CA ASP A 19 -9.75 -47.25 -34.19
C ASP A 19 -9.17 -46.65 -32.88
N SER A 20 -8.20 -47.31 -32.25
CA SER A 20 -7.65 -46.85 -30.97
C SER A 20 -6.54 -45.81 -31.10
N THR A 21 -5.87 -45.72 -32.25
CA THR A 21 -4.66 -44.90 -32.42
C THR A 21 -4.96 -43.43 -32.74
N PHE A 22 -6.11 -43.14 -33.36
CA PHE A 22 -6.50 -41.77 -33.74
C PHE A 22 -6.99 -40.93 -32.54
N SER A 23 -7.70 -41.58 -31.61
CA SER A 23 -8.14 -40.97 -30.34
C SER A 23 -6.96 -40.64 -29.41
N GLU A 24 -5.96 -41.52 -29.35
CA GLU A 24 -4.80 -41.35 -28.46
C GLU A 24 -3.84 -40.23 -28.91
N ALA A 25 -3.68 -40.03 -30.22
CA ALA A 25 -2.82 -38.98 -30.77
C ALA A 25 -3.42 -37.57 -30.57
N THR A 26 -4.74 -37.45 -30.67
CA THR A 26 -5.47 -36.18 -30.44
C THR A 26 -5.51 -35.82 -28.95
N ASP A 27 -5.65 -36.82 -28.07
CA ASP A 27 -5.53 -36.66 -26.61
C ASP A 27 -4.11 -36.25 -26.17
N LYS A 28 -3.06 -36.93 -26.68
CA LYS A 28 -1.66 -36.55 -26.41
C LYS A 28 -1.33 -35.13 -26.87
N GLY A 29 -1.80 -34.76 -28.07
CA GLY A 29 -1.64 -33.39 -28.59
C GLY A 29 -2.40 -32.34 -27.76
N PHE A 30 -3.58 -32.68 -27.26
CA PHE A 30 -4.36 -31.82 -26.37
C PHE A 30 -3.65 -31.61 -25.02
N LYS A 31 -3.25 -32.68 -24.34
CA LYS A 31 -2.52 -32.64 -23.07
C LYS A 31 -1.24 -31.80 -23.18
N ARG A 32 -0.48 -31.96 -24.27
CA ARG A 32 0.70 -31.14 -24.55
C ARG A 32 0.38 -29.65 -24.66
N ARG A 33 -0.71 -29.28 -25.33
CA ARG A 33 -1.13 -27.87 -25.45
C ARG A 33 -1.56 -27.26 -24.12
N VAL A 34 -2.23 -28.03 -23.25
CA VAL A 34 -2.60 -27.55 -21.91
C VAL A 34 -1.36 -27.27 -21.06
N ARG A 35 -0.38 -28.19 -21.06
CA ARG A 35 0.90 -27.99 -20.37
C ARG A 35 1.69 -26.81 -20.90
N GLU A 36 1.75 -26.66 -22.22
CA GLU A 36 2.48 -25.53 -22.83
C GLU A 36 1.87 -24.20 -22.41
N LYS A 37 0.53 -24.08 -22.42
CA LYS A 37 -0.15 -22.88 -21.93
C LYS A 37 0.15 -22.60 -20.47
N LEU A 38 0.19 -23.62 -19.62
CA LEU A 38 0.56 -23.46 -18.21
C LEU A 38 2.00 -22.93 -18.07
N ARG A 39 2.95 -23.47 -18.84
CA ARG A 39 4.34 -23.02 -18.82
C ARG A 39 4.49 -21.57 -19.28
N VAL A 40 3.82 -21.21 -20.37
CA VAL A 40 3.81 -19.82 -20.87
C VAL A 40 3.22 -18.87 -19.83
N ALA A 41 2.06 -19.21 -19.24
CA ALA A 41 1.44 -18.38 -18.22
C ALA A 41 2.32 -18.27 -16.95
N THR A 42 3.03 -19.34 -16.58
CA THR A 42 3.97 -19.35 -15.44
C THR A 42 5.16 -18.42 -15.66
N ALA A 43 5.66 -18.30 -16.89
CA ALA A 43 6.71 -17.35 -17.22
C ALA A 43 6.21 -15.89 -17.24
N GLY A 44 4.90 -15.69 -17.31
CA GLY A 44 4.25 -14.39 -17.35
C GLY A 44 4.19 -13.67 -16.00
N HIS A 45 3.42 -12.57 -16.02
CA HIS A 45 3.11 -11.72 -14.86
C HIS A 45 1.60 -11.55 -14.65
N ASP A 46 0.77 -12.08 -15.55
CA ASP A 46 -0.68 -12.00 -15.46
C ASP A 46 -1.20 -13.09 -14.52
N ILE A 47 -1.73 -12.66 -13.37
CA ILE A 47 -2.28 -13.53 -12.34
C ILE A 47 -3.53 -14.26 -12.86
N GLU A 48 -4.41 -13.56 -13.60
CA GLU A 48 -5.66 -14.16 -14.07
C GLU A 48 -5.42 -15.19 -15.17
N GLU A 49 -4.46 -14.92 -16.06
CA GLU A 49 -4.07 -15.88 -17.09
C GLU A 49 -3.46 -17.15 -16.47
N LEU A 50 -2.62 -16.99 -15.45
CA LEU A 50 -2.02 -18.10 -14.71
C LEU A 50 -3.06 -18.91 -13.94
N GLU A 51 -4.01 -18.26 -13.26
CA GLU A 51 -5.15 -18.93 -12.61
C GLU A 51 -5.97 -19.75 -13.61
N LYS A 52 -6.34 -19.16 -14.76
CA LYS A 52 -7.08 -19.86 -15.81
C LYS A 52 -6.31 -21.05 -16.37
N ALA A 53 -4.99 -20.96 -16.46
CA ALA A 53 -4.13 -22.05 -16.93
C ALA A 53 -4.03 -23.19 -15.90
N ILE A 54 -3.91 -22.86 -14.61
CA ILE A 54 -3.92 -23.82 -13.49
C ILE A 54 -5.27 -24.53 -13.43
N ASP A 55 -6.38 -23.80 -13.43
CA ASP A 55 -7.74 -24.34 -13.45
C ASP A 55 -7.94 -25.33 -14.60
N ARG A 56 -7.45 -24.97 -15.80
CA ARG A 56 -7.54 -25.84 -16.98
C ARG A 56 -6.71 -27.11 -16.80
N PHE A 57 -5.53 -27.00 -16.21
CA PHE A 57 -4.68 -28.16 -15.93
C PHE A 57 -5.36 -29.13 -14.95
N GLU A 58 -5.97 -28.61 -13.88
CA GLU A 58 -6.70 -29.39 -12.86
C GLU A 58 -7.93 -30.09 -13.42
N ARG A 59 -8.75 -29.36 -14.20
CA ARG A 59 -9.98 -29.91 -14.82
C ARG A 59 -9.70 -31.07 -15.77
N HIS A 60 -8.49 -31.17 -16.30
CA HIS A 60 -8.08 -32.26 -17.18
C HIS A 60 -7.27 -33.36 -16.48
N HIS A 61 -7.14 -33.28 -15.14
CA HIS A 61 -6.47 -34.27 -14.29
C HIS A 61 -5.11 -34.71 -14.85
N LEU A 62 -4.32 -33.74 -15.33
CA LEU A 62 -2.99 -34.01 -15.86
C LEU A 62 -2.04 -34.33 -14.70
N GLU A 63 -1.16 -35.30 -14.91
CA GLU A 63 -0.11 -35.63 -13.94
C GLU A 63 0.84 -34.43 -13.75
N ASP A 64 1.25 -34.12 -12.52
CA ASP A 64 2.23 -33.06 -12.31
C ASP A 64 3.64 -33.55 -12.66
N CYS A 65 4.30 -32.86 -13.59
CA CYS A 65 5.72 -33.12 -13.91
C CYS A 65 6.62 -31.96 -13.43
N GLY A 66 6.20 -31.28 -12.36
CA GLY A 66 6.81 -30.09 -11.77
C GLY A 66 6.37 -28.77 -12.41
N ASP A 67 5.66 -28.81 -13.54
CA ASP A 67 5.08 -27.63 -14.18
C ASP A 67 3.90 -27.06 -13.40
N TYR A 68 3.07 -27.91 -12.80
CA TYR A 68 1.95 -27.47 -11.98
C TYR A 68 2.40 -26.93 -10.64
N THR A 69 3.29 -27.63 -9.91
CA THR A 69 3.90 -27.11 -8.68
C THR A 69 4.55 -25.73 -8.90
N LYS A 70 5.36 -25.57 -9.96
CA LYS A 70 5.98 -24.28 -10.30
C LYS A 70 4.97 -23.19 -10.61
N ALA A 71 3.89 -23.53 -11.31
CA ALA A 71 2.81 -22.59 -11.60
C ALA A 71 2.12 -22.10 -10.31
N GLN A 72 1.86 -23.01 -9.36
CA GLN A 72 1.28 -22.67 -8.06
C GLN A 72 2.19 -21.78 -7.22
N GLU A 73 3.47 -22.13 -7.10
CA GLU A 73 4.47 -21.31 -6.39
C GLU A 73 4.57 -19.91 -7.01
N ARG A 74 4.60 -19.83 -8.35
CA ARG A 74 4.62 -18.57 -9.06
C ARG A 74 3.37 -17.75 -8.82
N LEU A 75 2.19 -18.37 -8.82
CA LEU A 75 0.92 -17.71 -8.55
C LEU A 75 0.90 -17.11 -7.14
N GLN A 76 1.34 -17.87 -6.14
CA GLN A 76 1.41 -17.41 -4.75
C GLN A 76 2.37 -16.23 -4.61
N TYR A 77 3.55 -16.29 -5.24
CA TYR A 77 4.48 -15.16 -5.28
C TYR A 77 3.86 -13.90 -5.90
N LEU A 78 3.19 -14.03 -7.06
CA LEU A 78 2.60 -12.88 -7.75
C LEU A 78 1.44 -12.27 -6.95
N LYS A 79 0.62 -13.09 -6.30
CA LYS A 79 -0.45 -12.63 -5.39
C LYS A 79 0.13 -11.85 -4.22
N LEU A 80 1.10 -12.43 -3.50
CA LEU A 80 1.72 -11.78 -2.35
C LEU A 80 2.41 -10.47 -2.73
N ARG A 81 3.09 -10.45 -3.88
CA ARG A 81 3.70 -9.24 -4.43
C ARG A 81 2.67 -8.16 -4.78
N LYS A 82 1.51 -8.54 -5.32
CA LYS A 82 0.39 -7.64 -5.61
C LYS A 82 -0.23 -7.11 -4.31
N ASP A 83 -0.47 -7.99 -3.34
CA ASP A 83 -1.08 -7.64 -2.07
C ASP A 83 -0.20 -6.67 -1.27
N LEU A 84 1.13 -6.86 -1.27
CA LEU A 84 2.07 -5.88 -0.70
C LEU A 84 1.93 -4.50 -1.36
N ARG A 85 1.88 -4.46 -2.70
CA ARG A 85 1.72 -3.19 -3.43
C ARG A 85 0.39 -2.52 -3.12
N ASP A 86 -0.69 -3.29 -3.13
CA ASP A 86 -2.04 -2.79 -2.89
C ASP A 86 -2.24 -2.34 -1.44
N SER A 87 -1.67 -3.04 -0.46
CA SER A 87 -1.71 -2.67 0.95
C SER A 87 -0.91 -1.39 1.23
N ILE A 88 0.29 -1.23 0.65
CA ILE A 88 1.06 0.02 0.71
C ILE A 88 0.23 1.19 0.19
N ARG A 89 -0.41 1.02 -0.97
CA ARG A 89 -1.24 2.06 -1.60
C ARG A 89 -2.48 2.41 -0.75
N ARG A 90 -3.17 1.41 -0.20
CA ARG A 90 -4.38 1.61 0.61
C ARG A 90 -4.10 2.25 1.97
N SER A 91 -2.86 2.18 2.45
CA SER A 91 -2.43 2.79 3.72
C SER A 91 -3.27 2.38 4.94
N HIS A 92 -3.80 1.14 4.93
CA HIS A 92 -4.57 0.61 6.05
C HIS A 92 -3.69 -0.23 6.96
N VAL A 93 -3.43 0.26 8.18
CA VAL A 93 -2.48 -0.31 9.15
C VAL A 93 -2.66 -1.82 9.32
N GLY A 94 -3.85 -2.29 9.71
CA GLY A 94 -4.05 -3.72 10.00
C GLY A 94 -3.94 -4.64 8.78
N VAL A 95 -4.21 -4.12 7.57
CA VAL A 95 -4.06 -4.92 6.33
C VAL A 95 -2.57 -4.98 5.97
N LEU A 96 -1.88 -3.84 6.07
CA LEU A 96 -0.45 -3.74 5.80
C LEU A 96 0.37 -4.60 6.76
N GLU A 97 0.06 -4.60 8.06
CA GLU A 97 0.70 -5.47 9.07
C GLU A 97 0.56 -6.95 8.70
N LYS A 98 -0.66 -7.37 8.39
CA LYS A 98 -0.95 -8.75 8.02
C LYS A 98 -0.16 -9.15 6.76
N THR A 99 -0.20 -8.33 5.72
CA THR A 99 0.49 -8.62 4.46
C THR A 99 2.02 -8.62 4.60
N ILE A 100 2.59 -7.74 5.44
CA ILE A 100 4.03 -7.77 5.78
C ILE A 100 4.39 -9.09 6.48
N ALA A 101 3.59 -9.50 7.47
CA ALA A 101 3.81 -10.75 8.19
C ALA A 101 3.73 -11.98 7.28
N GLU A 102 2.73 -12.03 6.39
CA GLU A 102 2.60 -13.08 5.37
C GLU A 102 3.82 -13.09 4.42
N ALA A 103 4.30 -11.92 4.00
CA ALA A 103 5.47 -11.81 3.13
C ALA A 103 6.76 -12.27 3.81
N ARG A 104 7.01 -11.87 5.05
CA ARG A 104 8.20 -12.28 5.83
C ARG A 104 8.23 -13.77 6.12
N ASN A 105 7.08 -14.37 6.40
CA ASN A 105 6.97 -15.80 6.72
C ASN A 105 6.92 -16.69 5.46
N SER A 106 6.92 -16.08 4.26
CA SER A 106 6.90 -16.82 3.01
C SER A 106 8.32 -17.22 2.56
N GLN A 107 8.38 -18.25 1.71
CA GLN A 107 9.63 -18.65 1.05
C GLN A 107 10.20 -17.58 0.10
N TRP A 108 9.43 -16.53 -0.22
CA TRP A 108 9.87 -15.44 -1.11
C TRP A 108 10.34 -14.19 -0.36
N ALA A 109 10.49 -14.24 0.97
CA ALA A 109 10.91 -13.08 1.77
C ALA A 109 12.16 -12.40 1.18
N GLY A 110 13.18 -13.16 0.80
CA GLY A 110 14.40 -12.61 0.18
C GLY A 110 14.16 -11.93 -1.19
N GLN A 111 13.21 -12.42 -1.99
CA GLN A 111 12.86 -11.80 -3.27
C GLN A 111 11.99 -10.55 -3.10
N LEU A 112 11.21 -10.50 -2.02
CA LEU A 112 10.30 -9.40 -1.70
C LEU A 112 10.91 -8.37 -0.74
N GLN A 113 12.17 -8.54 -0.32
CA GLN A 113 12.81 -7.76 0.74
C GLN A 113 12.63 -6.24 0.57
N ASN A 114 12.92 -5.70 -0.62
CA ASN A 114 12.78 -4.27 -0.88
C ASN A 114 11.32 -3.77 -0.73
N GLN A 115 10.33 -4.61 -1.10
CA GLN A 115 8.91 -4.28 -0.95
C GLN A 115 8.46 -4.40 0.49
N ILE A 116 8.98 -5.38 1.23
CA ILE A 116 8.75 -5.56 2.67
C ILE A 116 9.28 -4.35 3.44
N GLU A 117 10.51 -3.91 3.18
CA GLU A 117 11.11 -2.74 3.83
C GLU A 117 10.32 -1.45 3.51
N ALA A 118 9.89 -1.28 2.26
CA ALA A 118 9.05 -0.13 1.89
C ALA A 118 7.70 -0.16 2.61
N ALA A 119 7.08 -1.35 2.73
CA ALA A 119 5.84 -1.54 3.47
C ALA A 119 6.01 -1.25 4.97
N GLU A 120 7.12 -1.68 5.56
CA GLU A 120 7.45 -1.43 6.97
C GLU A 120 7.67 0.04 7.27
N ARG A 121 8.40 0.76 6.41
CA ARG A 121 8.54 2.22 6.54
C ARG A 121 7.18 2.91 6.49
N LYS A 122 6.31 2.54 5.55
CA LYS A 122 4.95 3.10 5.47
C LYS A 122 4.12 2.74 6.69
N LEU A 123 4.23 1.52 7.20
CA LEU A 123 3.52 1.08 8.40
C LEU A 123 3.96 1.88 9.63
N ALA A 124 5.27 2.05 9.85
CA ALA A 124 5.81 2.82 10.95
C ALA A 124 5.30 4.27 10.91
N HIS A 125 5.36 4.90 9.74
CA HIS A 125 4.83 6.24 9.51
C HIS A 125 3.32 6.33 9.82
N LEU A 126 2.50 5.36 9.39
CA LEU A 126 1.06 5.36 9.67
C LEU A 126 0.74 5.15 11.15
N LYS A 127 1.53 4.33 11.86
CA LYS A 127 1.37 4.12 13.30
C LYS A 127 1.67 5.39 14.08
N GLU A 128 2.77 6.05 13.75
CA GLU A 128 3.16 7.31 14.36
C GLU A 128 2.08 8.39 14.16
N LEU A 129 1.56 8.56 12.94
CA LEU A 129 0.46 9.49 12.69
C LEU A 129 -0.82 9.12 13.47
N ASN A 130 -1.09 7.83 13.69
CA ASN A 130 -2.22 7.38 14.49
C ASN A 130 -2.04 7.67 15.99
N GLU A 131 -0.81 7.61 16.49
CA GLU A 131 -0.49 7.98 17.88
C GLU A 131 -0.74 9.48 18.10
N TYR A 132 -0.25 10.34 17.20
CA TYR A 132 -0.40 11.80 17.34
C TYR A 132 -1.86 12.27 17.35
N LYS A 133 -2.73 11.63 16.56
CA LYS A 133 -4.15 12.02 16.49
C LYS A 133 -5.04 11.31 17.51
N HIS A 134 -4.52 10.38 18.31
CA HIS A 134 -5.31 9.58 19.23
C HIS A 134 -6.17 10.43 20.17
N ASP A 135 -5.58 11.44 20.79
CA ASP A 135 -6.26 12.32 21.74
C ASP A 135 -7.36 13.16 21.06
N ILE A 136 -7.15 13.56 19.80
CA ILE A 136 -8.16 14.32 19.04
C ILE A 136 -9.33 13.42 18.64
N LEU A 137 -9.05 12.20 18.16
CA LEU A 137 -10.10 11.28 17.70
C LEU A 137 -10.96 10.73 18.86
N ASN A 138 -10.40 10.65 20.06
CA ASN A 138 -11.11 10.24 21.27
C ASN A 138 -11.66 11.41 22.09
N MET A 139 -11.50 12.64 21.60
CA MET A 139 -12.00 13.84 22.27
C MET A 139 -13.52 13.82 22.35
N GLU A 140 -14.08 14.24 23.49
CA GLU A 140 -15.53 14.38 23.62
C GLU A 140 -16.05 15.48 22.70
N GLN A 141 -17.19 15.21 22.02
CA GLN A 141 -17.82 16.17 21.13
C GLN A 141 -18.14 17.52 21.82
N THR A 142 -18.45 17.47 23.11
CA THR A 142 -18.67 18.64 23.99
C THR A 142 -17.46 19.57 24.03
N THR A 143 -16.24 19.02 24.04
CA THR A 143 -14.99 19.78 24.06
C THR A 143 -14.75 20.49 22.74
N ILE A 144 -15.10 19.87 21.61
CA ILE A 144 -15.05 20.51 20.29
C ILE A 144 -16.09 21.63 20.19
N SER A 145 -17.30 21.38 20.69
CA SER A 145 -18.38 22.38 20.75
C SER A 145 -18.02 23.57 21.66
N GLU A 146 -17.21 23.37 22.69
CA GLU A 146 -16.68 24.45 23.53
C GLU A 146 -15.85 25.43 22.70
N ILE A 147 -14.85 24.93 21.96
CA ILE A 147 -13.99 25.77 21.10
C ILE A 147 -14.83 26.55 20.10
N HIS A 148 -15.79 25.88 19.46
CA HIS A 148 -16.70 26.50 18.50
C HIS A 148 -17.56 27.61 19.11
N SER A 149 -17.91 27.51 20.40
CA SER A 149 -18.82 28.47 21.05
C SER A 149 -18.17 29.82 21.38
N TYR A 150 -16.86 29.97 21.21
CA TYR A 150 -16.17 31.21 21.51
C TYR A 150 -16.56 32.32 20.53
N LYS A 151 -17.23 33.36 21.04
CA LYS A 151 -17.45 34.61 20.28
C LYS A 151 -16.17 35.43 20.12
N LYS A 152 -15.26 35.30 21.08
CA LYS A 152 -13.95 35.95 21.11
C LYS A 152 -12.97 34.97 21.76
N PRO A 153 -12.28 34.14 20.97
CA PRO A 153 -11.39 33.12 21.52
C PRO A 153 -10.21 33.77 22.25
N PRO A 154 -9.65 33.09 23.26
CA PRO A 154 -8.31 33.42 23.75
C PRO A 154 -7.30 33.40 22.60
N PRO A 155 -6.30 34.30 22.56
CA PRO A 155 -5.33 34.36 21.46
C PRO A 155 -4.62 33.01 21.20
N CYS A 156 -4.25 32.29 22.26
CA CYS A 156 -3.64 30.97 22.14
C CYS A 156 -4.56 29.94 21.48
N VAL A 157 -5.87 30.00 21.72
CA VAL A 157 -6.85 29.11 21.07
C VAL A 157 -6.96 29.45 19.59
N HIS A 158 -7.06 30.74 19.26
CA HIS A 158 -7.11 31.19 17.87
C HIS A 158 -5.89 30.68 17.09
N ASP A 159 -4.69 30.93 17.62
CA ASP A 159 -3.43 30.59 16.95
C ASP A 159 -3.25 29.07 16.80
N VAL A 160 -3.67 28.28 17.79
CA VAL A 160 -3.64 26.81 17.69
C VAL A 160 -4.60 26.30 16.61
N MET A 161 -5.80 26.86 16.52
CA MET A 161 -6.76 26.45 15.49
C MET A 161 -6.31 26.90 14.09
N ALA A 162 -5.74 28.10 13.97
CA ALA A 162 -5.14 28.58 12.73
C ALA A 162 -3.98 27.67 12.28
N ALA A 163 -3.04 27.35 13.18
CA ALA A 163 -1.96 26.40 12.95
C ALA A 163 -2.49 25.04 12.47
N THR A 164 -3.54 24.53 13.12
CA THR A 164 -4.16 23.26 12.77
C THR A 164 -4.70 23.28 11.34
N TYR A 165 -5.50 24.28 10.97
CA TYR A 165 -6.03 24.37 9.61
C TYR A 165 -4.95 24.65 8.56
N MET A 166 -3.87 25.32 8.93
CA MET A 166 -2.74 25.53 8.03
C MET A 166 -2.04 24.21 7.68
N LEU A 167 -1.84 23.31 8.66
CA LEU A 167 -1.38 21.94 8.41
C LEU A 167 -2.33 21.16 7.51
N LEU A 168 -3.64 21.37 7.66
CA LEU A 168 -4.67 20.76 6.83
C LEU A 168 -4.76 21.37 5.41
N GLY A 169 -3.87 22.30 5.06
CA GLY A 169 -3.74 22.86 3.71
C GLY A 169 -4.54 24.13 3.46
N HIS A 170 -5.06 24.78 4.51
CA HIS A 170 -5.70 26.08 4.38
C HIS A 170 -4.66 27.21 4.36
N PRO A 171 -4.79 28.21 3.46
CA PRO A 171 -3.82 29.28 3.36
C PRO A 171 -3.94 30.24 4.54
N GLU A 172 -2.80 30.61 5.13
CA GLU A 172 -2.70 31.48 6.32
C GLU A 172 -3.56 32.76 6.27
N PRO A 173 -3.65 33.51 5.16
CA PRO A 173 -4.46 34.73 5.12
C PRO A 173 -5.95 34.51 5.42
N LYS A 174 -6.48 33.30 5.17
CA LYS A 174 -7.86 32.91 5.49
C LYS A 174 -8.05 32.42 6.93
N LEU A 175 -7.00 32.45 7.74
CA LEU A 175 -6.99 31.97 9.13
C LEU A 175 -6.69 33.12 10.09
N THR A 176 -6.77 34.37 9.62
CA THR A 176 -6.49 35.57 10.43
C THR A 176 -7.72 36.07 11.19
N ASP A 177 -8.92 35.86 10.64
CA ASP A 177 -10.18 36.15 11.30
C ASP A 177 -10.74 34.87 11.91
N TRP A 178 -11.14 34.94 13.17
CA TRP A 178 -11.79 33.84 13.87
C TRP A 178 -13.06 33.37 13.15
N THR A 179 -13.80 34.29 12.52
CA THR A 179 -15.03 33.98 11.80
C THR A 179 -14.80 32.99 10.65
N ASP A 180 -13.66 33.08 9.98
CA ASP A 180 -13.26 32.16 8.93
C ASP A 180 -12.95 30.77 9.52
N ILE A 181 -12.23 30.73 10.65
CA ILE A 181 -11.91 29.48 11.37
C ILE A 181 -13.20 28.81 11.89
N GLU A 182 -14.12 29.58 12.48
CA GLU A 182 -15.41 29.10 12.96
C GLU A 182 -16.22 28.47 11.81
N THR A 183 -16.21 29.10 10.63
CA THR A 183 -16.85 28.56 9.43
C THR A 183 -16.23 27.23 8.97
N LEU A 184 -14.91 27.07 9.09
CA LEU A 184 -14.23 25.81 8.82
C LEU A 184 -14.60 24.73 9.86
N MET A 185 -14.74 25.10 11.12
CA MET A 185 -15.13 24.19 12.20
C MET A 185 -16.58 23.72 12.11
N CYS A 186 -17.47 24.53 11.53
CA CYS A 186 -18.87 24.19 11.27
C CYS A 186 -19.06 23.07 10.22
N ARG A 187 -18.03 22.72 9.46
CA ARG A 187 -18.14 21.73 8.38
C ARG A 187 -18.41 20.33 8.94
N VAL A 188 -19.21 19.55 8.21
CA VAL A 188 -19.67 18.22 8.62
C VAL A 188 -19.22 17.13 7.65
N GLY A 189 -19.27 15.88 8.10
CA GLY A 189 -18.90 14.73 7.27
C GLY A 189 -17.42 14.71 6.93
N ARG A 190 -17.08 14.50 5.65
CA ARG A 190 -15.69 14.42 5.18
C ARG A 190 -14.90 15.71 5.35
N ASP A 191 -15.61 16.85 5.38
CA ASP A 191 -14.99 18.16 5.54
C ASP A 191 -14.91 18.59 7.01
N SER A 192 -15.39 17.77 7.96
CA SER A 192 -15.27 18.08 9.38
C SER A 192 -13.82 18.02 9.85
N LEU A 193 -13.48 18.86 10.84
CA LEU A 193 -12.12 18.93 11.41
C LEU A 193 -11.59 17.55 11.84
N ILE A 194 -12.42 16.76 12.52
CA ILE A 194 -12.04 15.42 13.00
C ILE A 194 -11.78 14.46 11.83
N HIS A 195 -12.59 14.52 10.76
CA HIS A 195 -12.33 13.73 9.56
C HIS A 195 -11.02 14.15 8.88
N GLN A 196 -10.78 15.45 8.75
CA GLN A 196 -9.54 15.96 8.14
C GLN A 196 -8.31 15.53 8.92
N VAL A 197 -8.33 15.63 10.26
CA VAL A 197 -7.23 15.14 11.12
C VAL A 197 -7.08 13.62 11.03
N ARG A 198 -8.18 12.87 10.94
CA ARG A 198 -8.12 11.41 10.80
C ARG A 198 -7.44 11.00 9.50
N ASP A 199 -7.76 11.68 8.41
CA ASP A 199 -7.31 11.35 7.06
C ASP A 199 -6.04 12.13 6.67
N PHE A 200 -5.44 12.87 7.62
CA PHE A 200 -4.23 13.66 7.44
C PHE A 200 -3.00 12.80 7.10
N ASP A 201 -2.17 13.31 6.20
CA ASP A 201 -0.88 12.74 5.78
C ASP A 201 0.20 13.82 5.89
N SER A 202 1.24 13.59 6.70
CA SER A 202 2.31 14.59 6.89
C SER A 202 3.13 14.84 5.62
N ASN A 203 3.09 13.92 4.64
CA ASN A 203 3.81 14.10 3.37
C ASN A 203 3.21 15.22 2.50
N THR A 204 2.01 15.72 2.81
CA THR A 204 1.39 16.83 2.07
C THR A 204 1.80 18.20 2.60
N VAL A 205 2.51 18.26 3.73
CA VAL A 205 2.94 19.50 4.37
C VAL A 205 4.37 19.80 3.93
N ASP A 206 4.57 20.98 3.35
CA ASP A 206 5.91 21.47 3.03
C ASP A 206 6.60 22.06 4.27
N GLU A 207 7.92 22.14 4.21
CA GLU A 207 8.75 22.64 5.30
C GLU A 207 8.44 24.09 5.69
N GLN A 208 8.11 24.96 4.73
CA GLN A 208 7.83 26.36 5.03
C GLN A 208 6.54 26.48 5.84
N THR A 209 5.52 25.70 5.47
CA THR A 209 4.28 25.58 6.22
C THR A 209 4.55 25.04 7.63
N ALA A 210 5.31 23.96 7.78
CA ALA A 210 5.64 23.39 9.09
C ALA A 210 6.41 24.39 9.98
N GLN A 211 7.38 25.11 9.42
CA GLN A 211 8.15 26.13 10.15
C GLN A 211 7.26 27.31 10.56
N ARG A 212 6.36 27.75 9.68
CA ARG A 212 5.40 28.82 9.97
C ARG A 212 4.44 28.42 11.08
N VAL A 213 3.94 27.18 11.08
CA VAL A 213 3.13 26.64 12.19
C VAL A 213 3.91 26.69 13.50
N GLN A 214 5.17 26.23 13.51
CA GLN A 214 5.99 26.28 14.72
C GLN A 214 6.15 27.72 15.22
N ASP A 215 6.35 28.70 14.34
CA ASP A 215 6.47 30.11 14.74
C ASP A 215 5.17 30.66 15.36
N ILE A 216 4.00 30.22 14.87
CA ILE A 216 2.69 30.57 15.43
C ILE A 216 2.51 29.95 16.82
N LEU A 217 2.93 28.70 17.01
CA LEU A 217 2.75 27.97 18.26
C LEU A 217 3.79 28.32 19.33
N ARG A 218 5.02 28.70 18.94
CA ARG A 218 6.17 28.96 19.84
C ARG A 218 5.86 29.87 21.04
N PRO A 219 5.08 30.96 20.91
CA PRO A 219 4.77 31.83 22.04
C PRO A 219 3.85 31.19 23.09
N HIS A 220 3.18 30.09 22.75
CA HIS A 220 2.13 29.49 23.56
C HIS A 220 2.63 28.23 24.25
N GLU A 221 2.87 28.32 25.57
CA GLU A 221 3.18 27.13 26.35
C GLU A 221 1.96 26.21 26.47
N LEU A 222 2.16 24.89 26.34
CA LEU A 222 1.09 23.89 26.41
C LEU A 222 0.22 24.03 27.67
N HIS A 223 0.83 24.37 28.81
CA HIS A 223 0.09 24.58 30.06
C HIS A 223 -0.91 25.74 29.95
N SER A 224 -0.47 26.86 29.37
CA SER A 224 -1.31 28.05 29.15
C SER A 224 -2.44 27.78 28.16
N VAL A 225 -2.17 27.00 27.10
CA VAL A 225 -3.21 26.56 26.15
C VAL A 225 -4.24 25.68 26.86
N ARG A 226 -3.79 24.71 27.68
CA ARG A 226 -4.67 23.80 28.41
C ARG A 226 -5.53 24.50 29.45
N GLN A 227 -4.99 25.52 30.12
CA GLN A 227 -5.79 26.37 31.02
C GLN A 227 -6.90 27.12 30.28
N ALA A 228 -6.66 27.51 29.02
CA ALA A 228 -7.65 28.21 28.20
C ALA A 228 -8.68 27.26 27.58
N SER A 229 -8.24 26.11 27.06
CA SER A 229 -9.12 25.09 26.48
C SER A 229 -8.41 23.73 26.40
N ASN A 230 -9.04 22.69 26.97
CA ASN A 230 -8.54 21.31 26.87
C ASN A 230 -8.51 20.81 25.43
N GLY A 231 -9.52 21.15 24.62
CA GLY A 231 -9.58 20.76 23.22
C GLY A 231 -8.48 21.42 22.41
N ALA A 232 -8.26 22.73 22.58
CA ALA A 232 -7.15 23.42 21.91
C ALA A 232 -5.80 22.81 22.32
N ALA A 233 -5.62 22.41 23.57
CA ALA A 233 -4.37 21.77 23.99
C ALA A 233 -4.08 20.45 23.25
N ALA A 234 -5.10 19.65 22.93
CA ALA A 234 -4.92 18.45 22.12
C ALA A 234 -4.47 18.78 20.68
N PHE A 235 -5.09 19.79 20.06
CA PHE A 235 -4.68 20.28 18.73
C PHE A 235 -3.28 20.88 18.75
N HIS A 236 -2.90 21.58 19.81
CA HIS A 236 -1.54 22.10 19.99
C HIS A 236 -0.52 20.94 20.00
N VAL A 237 -0.73 19.92 20.84
CA VAL A 237 0.18 18.76 20.90
C VAL A 237 0.31 18.08 19.54
N TRP A 238 -0.82 17.83 18.88
CA TRP A 238 -0.84 17.24 17.54
C TRP A 238 -0.06 18.09 16.53
N ALA A 239 -0.35 19.39 16.45
CA ALA A 239 0.30 20.27 15.48
C ALA A 239 1.82 20.37 15.72
N THR A 240 2.25 20.45 16.99
CA THR A 240 3.67 20.40 17.35
C THR A 240 4.33 19.10 16.89
N GLN A 241 3.72 17.94 17.18
CA GLN A 241 4.23 16.63 16.77
C GLN A 241 4.32 16.47 15.26
N ILE A 242 3.34 16.99 14.51
CA ILE A 242 3.39 17.00 13.04
C ILE A 242 4.57 17.82 12.54
N CYS A 243 4.77 19.04 13.08
CA CYS A 243 5.90 19.88 12.69
C CYS A 243 7.24 19.22 12.99
N GLU A 244 7.42 18.67 14.19
CA GLU A 244 8.63 17.94 14.58
C GLU A 244 8.88 16.73 13.66
N LYS A 245 7.82 16.00 13.29
CA LYS A 245 7.91 14.90 12.34
C LYS A 245 8.35 15.36 10.96
N VAL A 246 7.76 16.42 10.41
CA VAL A 246 8.11 16.94 9.07
C VAL A 246 9.58 17.37 9.03
N GLU A 247 10.04 18.07 10.07
CA GLU A 247 11.45 18.49 10.21
C GLU A 247 12.41 17.29 10.29
N ARG A 248 12.05 16.28 11.09
CA ARG A 248 12.84 15.05 11.24
C ARG A 248 12.89 14.25 9.94
N ASP A 249 11.75 13.95 9.33
CA ASP A 249 11.65 13.19 8.08
C ASP A 249 12.48 13.86 6.96
N LYS A 250 12.48 15.20 6.93
CA LYS A 250 13.32 15.98 5.99
C LYS A 250 14.81 15.85 6.31
N THR A 251 15.20 15.98 7.57
CA THR A 251 16.61 15.85 7.98
C THR A 251 17.16 14.47 7.60
N GLU A 252 16.38 13.41 7.86
CA GLU A 252 16.73 12.03 7.48
C GLU A 252 16.87 11.86 5.95
N GLU A 253 16.00 12.51 5.17
CA GLU A 253 16.08 12.52 3.70
C GLU A 253 17.36 13.19 3.20
N GLU A 254 17.68 14.38 3.72
CA GLU A 254 18.88 15.13 3.37
C GLU A 254 20.15 14.36 3.72
N GLU A 255 20.19 13.72 4.89
CA GLU A 255 21.31 12.87 5.30
C GLU A 255 21.49 11.66 4.38
N ARG A 256 20.39 11.00 3.98
CA ARG A 256 20.44 9.85 3.07
C ARG A 256 21.00 10.25 1.70
N LEU A 257 20.51 11.34 1.11
CA LEU A 257 21.02 11.84 -0.16
C LEU A 257 22.50 12.20 -0.09
N ARG A 258 22.94 12.81 1.02
CA ARG A 258 24.34 13.17 1.25
C ARG A 258 25.24 11.94 1.38
N GLN A 259 24.75 10.86 2.01
CA GLN A 259 25.47 9.58 2.08
C GLN A 259 25.59 8.91 0.71
N GLU A 260 24.51 8.84 -0.05
CA GLU A 260 24.49 8.28 -1.41
C GLU A 260 25.47 9.01 -2.35
N GLU A 261 25.52 10.34 -2.28
CA GLU A 261 26.47 11.13 -3.05
C GLU A 261 27.93 10.83 -2.67
N LEU A 262 28.21 10.73 -1.37
CA LEU A 262 29.55 10.39 -0.88
C LEU A 262 30.00 8.99 -1.33
N GLU A 263 29.09 8.01 -1.33
CA GLU A 263 29.37 6.66 -1.81
C GLU A 263 29.66 6.62 -3.31
N LYS A 264 28.86 7.34 -4.10
CA LYS A 264 29.08 7.48 -5.54
C LYS A 264 30.45 8.10 -5.85
N GLN A 265 30.80 9.18 -5.16
CA GLN A 265 32.12 9.81 -5.30
C GLN A 265 33.26 8.85 -4.92
N ARG A 266 33.10 8.06 -3.85
CA ARG A 266 34.09 7.04 -3.45
C ARG A 266 34.25 5.94 -4.48
N GLN A 267 33.16 5.50 -5.11
CA GLN A 267 33.19 4.50 -6.16
C GLN A 267 33.92 5.01 -7.40
N GLU A 268 33.59 6.22 -7.86
CA GLU A 268 34.25 6.87 -9.01
C GLU A 268 35.76 7.03 -8.78
N GLN A 269 36.17 7.42 -7.56
CA GLN A 269 37.60 7.51 -7.19
C GLN A 269 38.31 6.15 -7.22
N ARG A 270 37.64 5.06 -6.82
CA ARG A 270 38.19 3.69 -6.89
C ARG A 270 38.37 3.23 -8.33
N GLU A 271 37.40 3.53 -9.20
CA GLU A 271 37.45 3.18 -10.62
C GLU A 271 38.56 3.93 -11.36
N GLN A 272 38.73 5.24 -11.10
CA GLN A 272 39.81 6.03 -11.69
C GLN A 272 41.21 5.55 -11.26
N LYS A 273 41.37 5.14 -9.99
CA LYS A 273 42.64 4.57 -9.48
C LYS A 273 42.94 3.19 -10.08
N SER A 274 41.93 2.38 -10.34
CA SER A 274 42.07 1.07 -11.00
C SER A 274 42.42 1.20 -12.50
N GLY A 275 41.82 2.17 -13.19
CA GLY A 275 42.08 2.45 -14.61
C GLY A 275 43.50 2.95 -14.89
N ARG A 276 44.10 3.75 -13.99
CA ARG A 276 45.50 4.21 -14.12
C ARG A 276 46.53 3.09 -13.97
N LYS A 277 46.26 2.08 -13.13
CA LYS A 277 47.18 0.94 -12.92
C LYS A 277 47.23 -0.05 -14.09
N LYS A 278 46.26 -0.02 -15.01
CA LYS A 278 46.22 -0.91 -16.20
C LYS A 278 46.88 -0.31 -17.45
N LYS A 279 47.35 0.95 -17.40
CA LYS A 279 47.92 1.68 -18.55
C LYS A 279 49.41 2.04 -18.40
N GLY A 280 50.06 1.63 -17.31
CA GLY A 280 51.51 1.77 -17.09
C GLY A 280 52.11 0.40 -16.85
#